data_AF-A0A239VPT9-F1
#
_entry.id   AF-A0A239VPT9-F1
#
_cell.length_a   1.000
_cell.length_b   1.000
_cell.length_c   1.000
_cell.angle_alpha   90.00
_cell.angle_beta   90.00
_cell.angle_gamma   90.00
#
_symmetry.space_group_name_H-M   'P 1'
#
loop_
_entity.id
_entity.type
_entity.pdbx_description
1 polymer ?
#
loop_
_entity_poly.entity_id
_entity_poly.type
_entity_poly.pdbx_seq_one_letter_code
_entity_poly.pdbx_strand_id
1 'polypeptide(L)'
;MLRAGIATKELITINGWEFIIIFVLAMLLIGPERLPGYAAKLREWVRSVQQFADGAKNQLREQMGPEFDDIDWKSYDPRQYDPRRIVREALLETGEQKDTPLEEAVIRTPVRSVTFDPNRPTPFDNEAT
;
A
#
# COMPACT_ATOMS: atom_id res chain seq x y z
N MET A 1 34.63 26.19 -2.56
CA MET A 1 34.25 24.88 -1.98
C MET A 1 32.74 24.70 -2.12
N LEU A 2 32.38 23.63 -2.84
CA LEU A 2 31.09 22.98 -3.15
C LEU A 2 29.73 23.70 -2.95
N ARG A 3 29.02 23.92 -4.07
CA ARG A 3 27.54 23.94 -4.15
C ARG A 3 27.06 22.47 -4.19
N ALA A 4 26.59 21.93 -3.07
CA ALA A 4 26.08 20.55 -2.98
C ALA A 4 24.77 20.46 -2.18
N GLY A 5 23.88 21.44 -2.33
CA GLY A 5 22.66 21.55 -1.51
C GLY A 5 21.31 21.42 -2.23
N ILE A 6 21.29 21.29 -3.57
CA ILE A 6 20.03 21.32 -4.35
C ILE A 6 19.66 19.91 -4.87
N ALA A 7 20.57 18.94 -4.79
CA ALA A 7 20.42 17.69 -5.50
C ALA A 7 19.66 16.60 -4.74
N THR A 8 19.35 16.71 -3.44
CA THR A 8 18.88 15.55 -2.64
C THR A 8 17.38 15.42 -2.50
N LYS A 9 16.59 16.47 -2.73
CA LYS A 9 15.12 16.43 -2.55
C LYS A 9 14.35 15.97 -3.81
N GLU A 10 15.00 16.01 -4.97
CA GLU A 10 14.45 15.61 -6.28
C GLU A 10 14.82 14.15 -6.67
N LEU A 11 15.72 13.48 -5.94
CA LEU A 11 16.25 12.16 -6.39
C LEU A 11 15.25 11.02 -6.29
N ILE A 12 14.20 11.17 -5.50
CA ILE A 12 13.21 10.12 -5.24
C ILE A 12 11.88 10.42 -5.95
N THR A 13 11.65 11.67 -6.36
CA THR A 13 10.48 12.09 -7.14
C THR A 13 10.71 11.84 -8.62
N ILE A 14 10.70 10.57 -9.02
CA ILE A 14 10.77 10.15 -10.42
C ILE A 14 9.41 10.37 -11.07
N ASN A 15 9.36 11.29 -12.03
CA ASN A 15 8.22 11.46 -12.92
C ASN A 15 8.14 10.29 -13.92
N GLY A 16 6.97 10.06 -14.51
CA GLY A 16 6.77 8.94 -15.46
C GLY A 16 7.76 8.92 -16.64
N TRP A 17 8.21 10.08 -17.11
CA TRP A 17 9.20 10.19 -18.18
C TRP A 17 10.63 9.85 -17.72
N GLU A 18 10.99 10.20 -16.48
CA GLU A 18 12.29 9.85 -15.89
C GLU A 18 12.42 8.34 -15.70
N PHE A 19 11.32 7.66 -15.35
CA PHE A 19 11.27 6.20 -15.29
C PHE A 19 11.58 5.55 -16.64
N ILE A 20 11.06 6.09 -17.75
CA ILE A 20 11.34 5.59 -19.10
C ILE A 20 12.85 5.73 -19.40
N ILE A 21 13.46 6.86 -19.06
CA ILE A 21 14.90 7.07 -19.27
C ILE A 21 15.72 6.05 -18.47
N ILE A 22 15.39 5.85 -17.20
CA ILE A 22 16.07 4.86 -16.35
C ILE A 22 15.89 3.45 -16.92
N PHE A 23 14.70 3.13 -17.40
CA PHE A 23 14.41 1.83 -18.01
C PHE A 23 15.25 1.60 -19.28
N VAL A 24 15.31 2.58 -20.18
CA VAL A 24 16.16 2.51 -21.38
C VAL A 24 17.64 2.39 -21.01
N LEU A 25 18.10 3.13 -20.00
CA LEU A 25 19.48 3.04 -19.51
C LEU A 25 19.78 1.65 -18.94
N ALA A 26 18.85 1.07 -18.17
CA ALA A 26 18.97 -0.29 -17.65
C ALA A 26 19.01 -1.32 -18.78
N MET A 27 18.19 -1.14 -19.84
CA MET A 27 18.24 -1.96 -21.05
C MET A 27 19.60 -1.89 -21.74
N LEU A 28 20.22 -0.71 -21.82
CA LEU A 28 21.54 -0.53 -22.40
C LEU A 28 22.64 -1.18 -21.54
N LEU A 29 22.58 -1.02 -20.22
CA LEU A 29 23.61 -1.51 -19.30
C LEU A 29 23.60 -3.05 -19.20
N ILE A 30 22.40 -3.65 -19.15
CA ILE A 30 22.21 -5.11 -19.03
C ILE A 30 22.17 -5.79 -20.41
N GLY A 31 21.69 -5.07 -21.42
CA GLY A 31 21.37 -5.55 -22.76
C GLY A 31 19.88 -5.92 -22.91
N PRO A 32 19.17 -5.43 -23.94
CA PRO A 32 17.74 -5.69 -24.13
C PRO A 32 17.43 -7.18 -24.34
N GLU A 33 18.37 -7.91 -24.95
CA GLU A 33 18.26 -9.36 -25.19
C GLU A 33 18.32 -10.20 -23.90
N ARG A 34 18.96 -9.68 -22.84
CA ARG A 34 19.19 -10.42 -21.57
C ARG A 34 18.04 -10.22 -20.59
N LEU A 35 17.38 -9.06 -20.61
CA LEU A 35 16.27 -8.72 -19.73
C LEU A 35 15.08 -9.70 -19.76
N PRO A 36 14.56 -10.16 -20.91
CA PRO A 36 13.46 -11.13 -20.91
C PRO A 36 13.87 -12.45 -20.24
N GLY A 37 15.14 -12.85 -20.36
CA GLY A 37 15.70 -13.98 -19.65
C GLY A 37 15.71 -13.80 -18.13
N TYR A 38 16.10 -12.62 -17.64
CA TYR A 38 16.06 -12.30 -16.20
C TYR A 38 14.63 -12.18 -15.66
N ALA A 39 13.71 -11.59 -16.42
CA ALA A 39 12.30 -11.51 -16.05
C ALA A 39 11.66 -12.90 -15.96
N ALA A 40 12.04 -13.83 -16.85
CA ALA A 40 11.61 -15.23 -16.77
C ALA A 40 12.11 -15.89 -15.47
N LYS A 41 13.39 -15.73 -15.13
CA LYS A 41 13.95 -16.25 -13.87
C LYS A 41 13.28 -15.66 -12.64
N LEU A 42 13.01 -14.34 -12.64
CA LEU A 42 12.28 -13.70 -11.55
C LEU A 42 10.87 -14.28 -11.41
N ARG A 43 10.16 -14.51 -12.52
CA ARG A 43 8.84 -15.15 -12.51
C ARG A 43 8.90 -16.55 -11.91
N GLU A 44 9.88 -17.35 -12.28
CA GLU A 44 10.10 -18.68 -11.70
C GLU A 44 10.34 -18.57 -10.19
N TRP A 45 11.17 -17.63 -9.75
CA TRP A 45 11.40 -17.35 -8.34
C TRP A 45 10.12 -16.99 -7.58
N VAL A 46 9.32 -16.06 -8.13
CA VAL A 46 8.04 -15.66 -7.54
C VAL A 46 7.08 -16.85 -7.44
N ARG A 47 7.01 -17.70 -8.47
CA ARG A 47 6.19 -18.93 -8.43
C ARG A 47 6.66 -19.90 -7.35
N SER A 48 7.97 -20.09 -7.20
CA SER A 48 8.54 -20.95 -6.15
C SER A 48 8.21 -20.41 -4.75
N VAL A 49 8.32 -19.09 -4.55
CA VAL A 49 7.94 -18.45 -3.29
C VAL A 49 6.45 -18.64 -3.01
N GLN A 50 5.59 -18.49 -4.02
CA GLN A 50 4.16 -18.71 -3.87
C GLN A 50 3.85 -20.16 -3.49
N GLN A 51 4.45 -21.15 -4.16
CA GLN A 51 4.28 -22.57 -3.83
C GLN A 51 4.76 -22.89 -2.41
N PHE A 52 5.88 -22.30 -1.99
CA PHE A 52 6.39 -22.45 -0.64
C PHE A 52 5.43 -21.86 0.41
N ALA A 53 4.90 -20.66 0.15
CA ALA A 53 3.91 -20.02 1.01
C ALA A 53 2.63 -20.86 1.12
N ASP A 54 2.14 -21.41 0.01
CA ASP A 54 0.97 -22.30 0.00
C ASP A 54 1.22 -23.60 0.80
N GLY A 55 2.42 -24.18 0.69
CA GLY A 55 2.83 -25.34 1.48
C GLY A 55 2.88 -25.05 2.98
N ALA A 56 3.49 -23.93 3.37
CA ALA A 56 3.53 -23.49 4.76
C ALA A 56 2.12 -23.20 5.31
N LYS A 57 1.26 -22.58 4.49
CA LYS A 57 -0.15 -22.33 4.83
C LYS A 57 -0.90 -23.63 5.11
N ASN A 58 -0.72 -24.66 4.27
CA ASN A 58 -1.35 -25.96 4.44
C ASN A 58 -0.87 -26.65 5.73
N GLN A 59 0.43 -26.62 6.01
CA GLN A 59 1.00 -27.23 7.22
C GLN A 59 0.54 -26.51 8.50
N LEU A 60 0.35 -25.19 8.44
CA LEU A 60 -0.18 -24.41 9.54
C LEU A 60 -1.68 -24.68 9.75
N ARG A 61 -2.44 -24.90 8.67
CA ARG A 61 -3.85 -25.32 8.70
C ARG A 61 -4.03 -26.71 9.33
N GLU A 62 -3.15 -27.65 9.01
CA GLU A 62 -3.17 -29.01 9.59
C GLU A 62 -2.87 -29.00 11.11
N GLN A 63 -1.99 -28.11 11.58
CA GLN A 63 -1.59 -28.04 12.99
C GLN A 63 -2.54 -27.23 13.87
N MET A 64 -3.11 -26.13 13.37
CA MET A 64 -4.02 -25.28 14.16
C MET A 64 -5.48 -25.77 14.14
N GLY A 65 -5.84 -26.67 13.22
CA GLY A 65 -7.21 -27.19 13.13
C GLY A 65 -8.23 -26.07 12.83
N PRO A 66 -9.50 -26.19 13.26
CA PRO A 66 -10.59 -25.28 12.86
C PRO A 66 -10.35 -23.78 13.18
N GLU A 67 -9.41 -23.44 14.08
CA GLU A 67 -9.01 -22.04 14.35
C GLU A 67 -8.27 -21.36 13.18
N PHE A 68 -7.82 -22.12 12.17
CA PHE A 68 -7.21 -21.57 10.95
C PHE A 68 -8.21 -20.82 10.04
N ASP A 69 -9.48 -21.25 10.05
CA ASP A 69 -10.53 -20.70 9.20
C ASP A 69 -11.09 -19.37 9.74
N ASP A 70 -10.85 -19.04 11.02
CA ASP A 70 -11.22 -17.75 11.63
C ASP A 70 -10.25 -16.61 11.29
N ILE A 71 -9.07 -16.94 10.75
CA ILE A 71 -8.13 -15.95 10.23
C ILE A 71 -8.60 -15.56 8.82
N ASP A 72 -9.03 -14.31 8.64
CA ASP A 72 -9.52 -13.79 7.35
C ASP A 72 -8.40 -13.60 6.32
N TRP A 73 -7.85 -14.72 5.82
CA TRP A 73 -6.86 -14.75 4.75
C TRP A 73 -7.42 -14.23 3.41
N LYS A 74 -8.74 -14.16 3.28
CA LYS A 74 -9.43 -13.75 2.05
C LYS A 74 -9.34 -12.24 1.85
N SER A 75 -9.20 -11.48 2.94
CA SER A 75 -8.87 -10.05 2.90
C SER A 75 -7.43 -9.77 2.41
N TYR A 76 -6.52 -10.73 2.56
CA TYR A 76 -5.11 -10.62 2.17
C TYR A 76 -4.76 -11.31 0.84
N ASP A 77 -5.71 -12.00 0.19
CA ASP A 77 -5.48 -12.58 -1.14
C ASP A 77 -5.46 -11.45 -2.19
N PRO A 78 -4.29 -11.15 -2.81
CA PRO A 78 -4.16 -10.02 -3.72
C PRO A 78 -5.00 -10.16 -5.00
N ARG A 79 -5.53 -11.35 -5.30
CA ARG A 79 -6.42 -11.57 -6.46
C ARG A 79 -7.90 -11.44 -6.12
N GLN A 80 -8.25 -11.45 -4.83
CA GLN A 80 -9.63 -11.37 -4.35
C GLN A 80 -9.98 -10.02 -3.73
N TYR A 81 -9.11 -9.00 -3.89
CA TYR A 81 -9.50 -7.60 -3.74
C TYR A 81 -10.52 -7.28 -4.84
N ASP A 82 -11.79 -7.61 -4.61
CA ASP A 82 -12.89 -7.26 -5.50
C ASP A 82 -13.35 -5.83 -5.16
N PRO A 83 -12.97 -4.83 -5.97
CA PRO A 83 -13.29 -3.42 -5.68
C PRO A 83 -14.81 -3.19 -5.63
N ARG A 84 -15.61 -4.06 -6.27
CA ARG A 84 -17.07 -3.96 -6.23
C ARG A 84 -17.63 -4.31 -4.87
N ARG A 85 -16.95 -5.15 -4.07
CA ARG A 85 -17.39 -5.52 -2.73
C ARG A 85 -17.32 -4.31 -1.80
N ILE A 86 -16.22 -3.56 -1.83
CA ILE A 86 -15.99 -2.35 -1.02
C ILE A 86 -17.01 -1.26 -1.38
N VAL A 87 -17.31 -1.08 -2.67
CA VAL A 87 -18.32 -0.11 -3.13
C VAL A 87 -19.73 -0.54 -2.73
N ARG A 88 -20.06 -1.83 -2.85
CA ARG A 88 -21.37 -2.36 -2.42
C ARG A 88 -21.54 -2.28 -0.91
N GLU A 89 -20.51 -2.60 -0.14
CA GLU A 89 -20.50 -2.45 1.31
C GLU A 89 -20.71 -0.98 1.69
N ALA A 90 -19.99 -0.04 1.08
CA ALA A 90 -20.20 1.40 1.32
C ALA A 90 -21.61 1.89 0.94
N LEU A 91 -22.19 1.37 -0.16
CA LEU A 91 -23.54 1.73 -0.59
C LEU A 91 -24.63 1.07 0.27
N LEU A 92 -24.42 -0.17 0.72
CA LEU A 92 -25.35 -0.89 1.60
C LEU A 92 -25.29 -0.37 3.04
N GLU A 93 -24.10 0.01 3.52
CA GLU A 93 -23.89 0.71 4.79
C GLU A 93 -24.51 2.12 4.78
N THR A 94 -24.47 2.80 3.62
CA THR A 94 -25.20 4.07 3.41
C THR A 94 -26.72 3.84 3.31
N GLY A 95 -27.17 2.65 2.89
CA GLY A 95 -28.58 2.29 2.74
C GLY A 95 -29.28 1.79 4.02
N GLU A 96 -28.52 1.31 5.02
CA GLU A 96 -29.00 0.94 6.37
C GLU A 96 -28.89 2.11 7.36
N GLN A 97 -29.04 3.35 6.88
CA GLN A 97 -29.33 4.48 7.77
C GLN A 97 -30.79 4.35 8.25
N LYS A 98 -31.02 3.39 9.15
CA LYS A 98 -32.22 3.30 9.97
C LYS A 98 -32.38 4.61 10.71
N ASP A 99 -33.45 5.31 10.39
CA ASP A 99 -34.03 6.38 11.19
C ASP A 99 -34.09 5.93 12.67
N THR A 100 -33.11 6.36 13.46
CA THR A 100 -33.14 6.26 14.91
C THR A 100 -32.77 7.65 15.44
N PRO A 101 -33.64 8.30 16.23
CA PRO A 101 -33.36 9.61 16.79
C PRO A 101 -32.01 9.59 17.51
N LEU A 102 -31.13 10.50 17.11
CA LEU A 102 -29.77 10.66 17.63
C LEU A 102 -29.83 11.23 19.05
N GLU A 103 -30.14 10.37 20.01
CA GLU A 103 -29.95 10.65 21.43
C GLU A 103 -28.90 9.68 21.98
N GLU A 104 -27.88 10.28 22.59
CA GLU A 104 -26.79 9.67 23.37
C GLU A 104 -25.47 9.28 22.66
N ALA A 105 -24.55 10.25 22.70
CA ALA A 105 -23.17 10.07 23.17
C ALA A 105 -22.17 9.29 22.31
N VAL A 106 -21.75 9.89 21.19
CA VAL A 106 -20.33 9.87 20.81
C VAL A 106 -19.93 11.30 20.49
N ILE A 107 -18.98 11.81 21.27
CA ILE A 107 -18.38 13.13 21.15
C ILE A 107 -17.89 13.30 19.71
N ARG A 108 -18.70 13.96 18.88
CA ARG A 108 -18.24 14.51 17.60
C ARG A 108 -17.39 15.71 17.95
N THR A 109 -16.12 15.48 18.25
CA THR A 109 -15.12 16.54 18.10
C THR A 109 -15.22 16.97 16.65
N PRO A 110 -15.60 18.23 16.33
CA PRO A 110 -15.51 18.67 14.96
C PRO A 110 -14.04 18.52 14.57
N VAL A 111 -13.74 17.62 13.63
CA VAL A 111 -12.41 17.57 13.00
C VAL A 111 -12.26 18.92 12.33
N ARG A 112 -11.63 19.85 13.04
CA ARG A 112 -11.33 21.17 12.51
C ARG A 112 -10.42 20.92 11.33
N SER A 113 -10.94 21.15 10.13
CA SER A 113 -10.13 21.13 8.91
C SER A 113 -9.03 22.17 9.07
N VAL A 114 -7.83 21.74 9.43
CA VAL A 114 -6.66 22.60 9.52
C VAL A 114 -6.29 22.94 8.08
N THR A 115 -6.76 24.09 7.60
CA THR A 115 -6.24 24.66 6.35
C THR A 115 -4.83 25.13 6.65
N PHE A 116 -3.85 24.56 5.94
CA PHE A 116 -2.45 24.94 6.06
C PHE A 116 -2.27 26.37 5.55
N ASP A 117 -1.95 27.31 6.46
CA ASP A 117 -1.62 28.69 6.12
C ASP A 117 -0.10 28.83 6.04
N PRO A 118 0.49 29.03 4.84
CA PRO A 118 1.93 29.09 4.64
C PRO A 118 2.58 30.32 5.28
N ASN A 119 1.81 31.34 5.68
CA ASN A 119 2.33 32.54 6.33
C ASN A 119 2.35 32.44 7.86
N ARG A 120 1.82 31.34 8.42
CA ARG A 120 1.81 31.14 9.86
C ARG A 120 3.07 30.37 10.29
N PRO A 121 3.85 30.87 11.26
CA PRO A 121 4.97 30.12 11.80
C PRO A 121 4.46 28.81 12.39
N THR A 122 5.12 27.70 12.05
CA THR A 122 4.81 26.38 12.60
C THR A 122 4.95 26.42 14.12
N PRO A 123 3.94 25.98 14.90
CA PRO A 123 4.04 25.94 16.35
C PRO A 123 5.22 25.07 16.79
N PHE A 124 6.04 25.58 17.71
CA PHE A 124 7.12 24.80 18.30
C PHE A 124 6.53 23.76 19.28
N ASP A 125 6.93 22.51 19.10
CA ASP A 125 6.58 21.39 19.96
C ASP A 125 7.65 21.25 21.05
N ASN A 126 7.25 21.45 22.31
CA ASN A 126 8.14 21.48 23.48
C ASN A 126 8.33 20.11 24.13
N GLU A 127 7.74 19.04 23.58
CA GLU A 127 7.79 17.68 24.10
C GLU A 127 8.81 16.79 23.36
N ALA A 128 9.53 17.35 22.38
CA ALA A 128 10.63 16.69 21.66
C ALA A 128 12.02 16.94 22.32
N THR A 129 12.26 16.39 23.52
CA THR A 129 13.61 16.31 24.16
C THR A 129 14.09 14.86 24.25
#